data_AF-A0A420K880-F1
#
_entry.id   AF-A0A420K880-F1
#
_cell.length_a   1.000
_cell.length_b   1.000
_cell.length_c   1.000
_cell.angle_alpha   90.00
_cell.angle_beta   90.00
_cell.angle_gamma   90.00
#
_symmetry.space_group_name_H-M   'P 1'
#
loop_
_entity.id
_entity.type
_entity.pdbx_description
1 polymer ?
#
loop_
_entity_poly.entity_id
_entity_poly.type
_entity_poly.pdbx_seq_one_letter_code
_entity_poly.pdbx_strand_id
1 'polypeptide(L)'
;MHRRALWRKAHLWLALLLGWVFALLGASGAVLVLRAPLLEWEVGAAALTLQARPAPGTPMAPPEAWKQAARQAYPQFARIQGAAPPRAGFLTSDNALVFGPVQGRRAMGIAMLDPYSAAPRGFFVYDDLWLAKAVALHRGLLLPPGAGSVAVALCGLALLASLASGIWLWWPRKASAKAWRAALWPRLRPLQGAAPWRGLHNAGAGWLLLPLLVITATGVWLARPDWFGASARSSIKPVLSALHGALMLGTAGQALALAAGLALPLLYATGLVMWLRRRGLSKT
;
A
#
# COMPACT_ATOMS: atom_id res chain seq x y z
N MET A 1 29.01 25.90 -2.89
CA MET A 1 29.15 24.47 -3.22
C MET A 1 28.91 23.52 -2.03
N HIS A 2 29.22 23.94 -0.80
CA HIS A 2 29.07 23.17 0.45
C HIS A 2 27.65 22.64 0.74
N ARG A 3 26.61 23.47 0.60
CA ARG A 3 25.20 23.07 0.88
C ARG A 3 24.74 21.84 0.07
N ARG A 4 25.04 21.77 -1.23
CA ARG A 4 24.69 20.61 -2.07
C ARG A 4 25.46 19.36 -1.71
N ALA A 5 26.69 19.49 -1.21
CA ALA A 5 27.45 18.35 -0.72
C ALA A 5 26.84 17.78 0.56
N LEU A 6 26.43 18.65 1.50
CA LEU A 6 25.80 18.25 2.74
C LEU A 6 24.49 17.48 2.51
N TRP A 7 23.56 18.04 1.75
CA TRP A 7 22.28 17.40 1.45
C TRP A 7 22.44 16.09 0.65
N ARG A 8 23.47 15.96 -0.20
CA ARG A 8 23.79 14.67 -0.84
C ARG A 8 24.20 13.62 0.18
N LYS A 9 24.99 14.00 1.20
CA LYS A 9 25.35 13.08 2.30
C LYS A 9 24.13 12.74 3.14
N ALA A 10 23.30 13.72 3.49
CA ALA A 10 22.07 13.50 4.25
C ALA A 10 21.11 12.57 3.52
N HIS A 11 20.80 12.85 2.24
CA HIS A 11 19.97 12.00 1.40
C HIS A 11 20.53 10.58 1.27
N LEU A 12 21.86 10.44 1.05
CA LEU A 12 22.53 9.15 0.98
C LEU A 12 22.37 8.33 2.26
N TRP A 13 22.67 8.92 3.43
CA TRP A 13 22.63 8.18 4.68
C TRP A 13 21.21 7.83 5.10
N LEU A 14 20.26 8.75 4.89
CA LEU A 14 18.85 8.46 5.09
C LEU A 14 18.40 7.29 4.19
N ALA A 15 18.76 7.33 2.90
CA ALA A 15 18.41 6.26 1.96
C ALA A 15 19.09 4.92 2.29
N LEU A 16 20.33 4.91 2.81
CA LEU A 16 20.99 3.67 3.21
C LEU A 16 20.38 3.06 4.48
N LEU A 17 20.05 3.89 5.47
CA LEU A 17 19.55 3.44 6.76
C LEU A 17 18.06 3.05 6.70
N LEU A 18 17.24 3.84 6.02
CA LEU A 18 15.77 3.67 5.98
C LEU A 18 15.24 3.20 4.63
N GLY A 19 16.03 3.24 3.56
CA GLY A 19 15.54 2.92 2.22
C GLY A 19 15.06 1.48 2.05
N TRP A 20 15.60 0.53 2.83
CA TRP A 20 15.08 -0.84 2.85
C TRP A 20 13.69 -0.92 3.49
N VAL A 21 13.40 -0.10 4.52
CA VAL A 21 12.06 -0.01 5.11
C VAL A 21 11.09 0.62 4.12
N PHE A 22 11.51 1.68 3.41
CA PHE A 22 10.70 2.28 2.35
C PHE A 22 10.45 1.30 1.21
N ALA A 23 11.44 0.48 0.85
CA ALA A 23 11.29 -0.58 -0.14
C ALA A 23 10.25 -1.62 0.31
N LEU A 24 10.29 -2.07 1.57
CA LEU A 24 9.28 -2.99 2.10
C LEU A 24 7.88 -2.38 2.09
N LEU A 25 7.72 -1.14 2.54
CA LEU A 25 6.44 -0.43 2.53
C LEU A 25 5.90 -0.21 1.11
N GLY A 26 6.77 0.13 0.17
CA GLY A 26 6.43 0.28 -1.24
C GLY A 26 6.02 -1.05 -1.88
N ALA A 27 6.79 -2.11 -1.65
CA ALA A 27 6.50 -3.45 -2.15
C ALA A 27 5.19 -4.00 -1.57
N SER A 28 4.97 -3.85 -0.26
CA SER A 28 3.71 -4.26 0.35
C SER A 28 2.53 -3.42 -0.16
N GLY A 29 2.72 -2.12 -0.37
CA GLY A 29 1.70 -1.25 -0.98
C GLY A 29 1.34 -1.68 -2.41
N ALA A 30 2.35 -2.03 -3.22
CA ALA A 30 2.17 -2.58 -4.56
C ALA A 30 1.36 -3.89 -4.55
N VAL A 31 1.64 -4.79 -3.61
CA VAL A 31 0.84 -6.02 -3.40
C VAL A 31 -0.62 -5.67 -3.04
N LEU A 32 -0.85 -4.65 -2.22
CA LEU A 32 -2.20 -4.25 -1.82
C LEU A 32 -3.05 -3.62 -2.94
N VAL A 33 -2.43 -3.16 -4.04
CA VAL A 33 -3.18 -2.82 -5.27
C VAL A 33 -3.92 -4.05 -5.80
N LEU A 34 -3.31 -5.24 -5.64
CA LEU A 34 -3.85 -6.54 -6.05
C LEU A 34 -4.71 -7.21 -4.97
N ARG A 35 -5.20 -6.47 -3.96
CA ARG A 35 -5.95 -7.05 -2.83
C ARG A 35 -7.15 -7.92 -3.22
N ALA A 36 -7.88 -7.53 -4.27
CA ALA A 36 -9.06 -8.26 -4.73
C ALA A 36 -8.69 -9.60 -5.40
N PRO A 37 -7.84 -9.64 -6.44
CA PRO A 37 -7.40 -10.91 -7.02
C PRO A 37 -6.58 -11.76 -6.04
N LEU A 38 -5.83 -11.14 -5.12
CA LEU A 38 -5.14 -11.88 -4.06
C LEU A 38 -6.13 -12.57 -3.13
N LEU A 39 -7.15 -11.86 -2.64
CA LEU A 39 -8.19 -12.47 -1.80
C LEU A 39 -8.90 -13.60 -2.54
N GLU A 40 -9.29 -13.37 -3.80
CA GLU A 40 -9.95 -14.37 -4.64
C GLU A 40 -9.10 -15.63 -4.84
N TRP A 41 -7.80 -15.47 -5.03
CA TRP A 41 -6.86 -16.59 -5.12
C TRP A 41 -6.75 -17.35 -3.80
N GLU A 42 -6.75 -16.67 -2.65
CA GLU A 42 -6.58 -17.30 -1.33
C GLU A 42 -7.84 -18.02 -0.83
N VAL A 43 -9.03 -17.45 -1.05
CA VAL A 43 -10.30 -17.99 -0.50
C VAL A 43 -11.20 -18.62 -1.54
N GLY A 44 -10.87 -18.47 -2.83
CA GLY A 44 -11.65 -18.95 -3.96
C GLY A 44 -12.78 -18.00 -4.37
N ALA A 45 -12.98 -17.86 -5.69
CA ALA A 45 -14.02 -17.00 -6.26
C ALA A 45 -15.43 -17.32 -5.74
N ALA A 46 -15.76 -18.60 -5.56
CA ALA A 46 -17.09 -19.05 -5.13
C ALA A 46 -17.51 -18.53 -3.74
N ALA A 47 -16.54 -18.20 -2.87
CA ALA A 47 -16.80 -17.60 -1.58
C ALA A 47 -17.11 -16.10 -1.68
N LEU A 48 -16.60 -15.42 -2.71
CA LEU A 48 -16.69 -13.97 -2.86
C LEU A 48 -17.75 -13.49 -3.85
N THR A 49 -18.07 -14.32 -4.84
CA THR A 49 -19.01 -13.99 -5.92
C THR A 49 -20.41 -14.51 -5.60
N LEU A 50 -21.40 -13.76 -6.08
CA LEU A 50 -22.80 -14.15 -5.98
C LEU A 50 -23.06 -15.32 -6.93
N GLN A 51 -23.66 -16.40 -6.42
CA GLN A 51 -23.88 -17.62 -7.22
C GLN A 51 -25.02 -17.48 -8.24
N ALA A 52 -26.10 -16.82 -7.83
CA ALA A 52 -27.28 -16.62 -8.68
C ALA A 52 -27.72 -15.16 -8.60
N ARG A 53 -27.97 -14.55 -9.76
CA ARG A 53 -28.52 -13.20 -9.80
C ARG A 53 -30.00 -13.27 -9.36
N PRO A 54 -30.41 -12.50 -8.36
CA PRO A 54 -31.81 -12.49 -7.92
C PRO A 54 -32.70 -11.89 -9.01
N ALA A 55 -34.00 -12.16 -8.93
CA ALA A 55 -34.98 -11.44 -9.72
C ALA A 55 -34.92 -9.93 -9.42
N PRO A 56 -35.16 -9.05 -10.41
CA PRO A 56 -35.20 -7.60 -10.19
C PRO A 56 -36.16 -7.23 -9.05
N GLY A 57 -35.71 -6.36 -8.14
CA GLY A 57 -36.53 -5.92 -7.00
C GLY A 57 -36.54 -6.87 -5.79
N THR A 58 -35.86 -8.01 -5.84
CA THR A 58 -35.74 -8.90 -4.67
C THR A 58 -35.03 -8.16 -3.53
N PRO A 59 -35.67 -8.02 -2.35
CA PRO A 59 -35.01 -7.39 -1.20
C PRO A 59 -33.91 -8.30 -0.64
N MET A 60 -32.82 -7.70 -0.18
CA MET A 60 -31.80 -8.44 0.56
C MET A 60 -32.35 -8.91 1.90
N ALA A 61 -31.85 -10.04 2.40
CA ALA A 61 -32.13 -10.49 3.75
C ALA A 61 -31.60 -9.47 4.78
N PRO A 62 -32.28 -9.31 5.94
CA PRO A 62 -31.81 -8.41 6.97
C PRO A 62 -30.48 -8.90 7.57
N PRO A 63 -29.62 -8.00 8.08
CA PRO A 63 -28.34 -8.39 8.68
C PRO A 63 -28.44 -9.42 9.81
N GLU A 64 -29.56 -9.46 10.55
CA GLU A 64 -29.80 -10.50 11.55
C GLU A 64 -29.91 -11.91 10.96
N ALA A 65 -30.52 -12.06 9.77
CA ALA A 65 -30.60 -13.35 9.10
C ALA A 65 -29.22 -13.87 8.72
N TRP A 66 -28.34 -13.00 8.19
CA TRP A 66 -26.94 -13.36 7.89
C TRP A 66 -26.19 -13.79 9.15
N LYS A 67 -26.35 -13.05 10.25
CA LYS A 67 -25.72 -13.38 11.53
C LYS A 67 -26.25 -14.68 12.11
N GLN A 68 -27.56 -14.93 12.04
CA GLN A 68 -28.15 -16.18 12.52
C GLN A 68 -27.65 -17.37 11.71
N ALA A 69 -27.68 -17.28 10.37
CA ALA A 69 -27.18 -18.32 9.48
C ALA A 69 -25.69 -18.59 9.73
N ALA A 70 -24.88 -17.54 9.88
CA ALA A 70 -23.46 -17.69 10.21
C ALA A 70 -23.23 -18.37 11.56
N ARG A 71 -24.04 -18.07 12.58
CA ARG A 71 -23.92 -18.70 13.91
C ARG A 71 -24.23 -20.20 13.85
N GLN A 72 -25.19 -20.59 13.02
CA GLN A 72 -25.60 -21.98 12.84
C GLN A 72 -24.59 -22.77 12.00
N ALA A 73 -24.12 -22.18 10.90
CA ALA A 73 -23.24 -22.86 9.94
C ALA A 73 -21.76 -22.89 10.39
N TYR A 74 -21.32 -21.91 11.17
CA TYR A 74 -19.92 -21.71 11.51
C TYR A 74 -19.70 -21.66 13.02
N PRO A 75 -19.70 -22.83 13.71
CA PRO A 75 -19.48 -22.90 15.15
C PRO A 75 -18.06 -22.47 15.56
N GLN A 76 -17.15 -22.23 14.60
CA GLN A 76 -15.81 -21.72 14.88
C GLN A 76 -15.82 -20.28 15.43
N PHE A 77 -16.91 -19.53 15.24
CA PHE A 77 -17.05 -18.21 15.87
C PHE A 77 -17.18 -18.34 17.39
N ALA A 78 -16.34 -17.62 18.14
CA ALA A 78 -16.53 -17.45 19.59
C ALA A 78 -17.72 -16.54 19.89
N ARG A 79 -17.88 -15.51 19.07
CA ARG A 79 -19.06 -14.65 19.00
C ARG A 79 -19.10 -13.94 17.67
N ILE A 80 -20.29 -13.55 17.24
CA ILE A 80 -20.45 -12.67 16.08
C ILE A 80 -20.31 -11.22 16.53
N GLN A 81 -19.44 -10.47 15.88
CA GLN A 81 -19.19 -9.06 16.18
C GLN A 81 -19.99 -8.14 15.27
N GLY A 82 -20.19 -8.51 14.01
CA GLY A 82 -20.92 -7.67 13.07
C GLY A 82 -21.17 -8.33 11.72
N ALA A 83 -21.92 -7.63 10.89
CA ALA A 83 -22.18 -7.98 9.50
C ALA A 83 -22.09 -6.72 8.62
N ALA A 84 -21.73 -6.89 7.36
CA ALA A 84 -21.71 -5.84 6.35
C ALA A 84 -22.40 -6.33 5.07
N PRO A 85 -23.21 -5.48 4.42
CA PRO A 85 -23.78 -5.82 3.13
C PRO A 85 -22.69 -5.95 2.05
N PRO A 86 -23.04 -6.50 0.87
CA PRO A 86 -22.12 -6.58 -0.27
C PRO A 86 -21.38 -5.27 -0.50
N ARG A 87 -20.08 -5.34 -0.74
CA ARG A 87 -19.17 -4.22 -1.03
C ARG A 87 -19.07 -3.11 0.04
N ALA A 88 -19.71 -3.24 1.20
CA ALA A 88 -19.62 -2.28 2.31
C ALA A 88 -18.67 -2.71 3.43
N GLY A 89 -18.18 -3.95 3.39
CA GLY A 89 -17.21 -4.49 4.36
C GLY A 89 -15.77 -4.06 4.10
N PHE A 90 -14.86 -4.57 4.93
CA PHE A 90 -13.41 -4.35 4.77
C PHE A 90 -12.78 -5.27 3.71
N LEU A 91 -13.53 -6.27 3.22
CA LEU A 91 -13.21 -7.07 2.04
C LEU A 91 -14.22 -6.76 0.94
N THR A 92 -13.77 -6.73 -0.30
CA THR A 92 -14.65 -6.57 -1.46
C THR A 92 -15.23 -7.92 -1.83
N SER A 93 -16.55 -8.06 -1.73
CA SER A 93 -17.31 -9.26 -2.08
C SER A 93 -18.72 -8.87 -2.53
N ASP A 94 -19.30 -9.67 -3.42
CA ASP A 94 -20.72 -9.59 -3.80
C ASP A 94 -21.62 -10.34 -2.80
N ASN A 95 -21.03 -11.11 -1.88
CA ASN A 95 -21.71 -11.75 -0.76
C ASN A 95 -21.74 -10.82 0.46
N ALA A 96 -22.68 -11.07 1.37
CA ALA A 96 -22.70 -10.43 2.68
C ALA A 96 -21.57 -11.00 3.56
N LEU A 97 -20.94 -10.14 4.34
CA LEU A 97 -19.82 -10.48 5.21
C LEU A 97 -20.29 -10.50 6.66
N VAL A 98 -20.04 -11.60 7.38
CA VAL A 98 -20.19 -11.69 8.85
C VAL A 98 -18.84 -11.97 9.48
N PHE A 99 -18.50 -11.28 10.56
CA PHE A 99 -17.18 -11.40 11.18
C PHE A 99 -17.24 -11.42 12.71
N GLY A 100 -16.19 -11.98 13.30
CA GLY A 100 -16.06 -12.14 14.75
C GLY A 100 -14.81 -12.92 15.13
N PRO A 101 -14.42 -12.93 16.41
CA PRO A 101 -13.29 -13.73 16.88
C PRO A 101 -13.53 -15.23 16.73
N VAL A 102 -12.47 -15.97 16.44
CA VAL A 102 -12.47 -17.45 16.35
C VAL A 102 -12.26 -18.07 17.73
N GLN A 103 -12.92 -19.19 18.01
CA GLN A 103 -12.72 -19.93 19.27
C GLN A 103 -11.28 -20.42 19.40
N GLY A 104 -10.71 -20.27 20.61
CA GLY A 104 -9.36 -20.75 20.93
C GLY A 104 -8.22 -20.03 20.19
N ARG A 105 -8.50 -18.99 19.39
CA ARG A 105 -7.50 -18.26 18.60
C ARG A 105 -7.70 -16.76 18.72
N ARG A 106 -6.61 -16.01 18.85
CA ARG A 106 -6.63 -14.54 18.72
C ARG A 106 -6.61 -14.16 17.23
N ALA A 107 -7.70 -14.47 16.54
CA ALA A 107 -7.86 -14.22 15.11
C ALA A 107 -9.31 -13.89 14.76
N MET A 108 -9.52 -13.23 13.62
CA MET A 108 -10.82 -12.84 13.10
C MET A 108 -11.30 -13.86 12.05
N GLY A 109 -12.43 -14.50 12.33
CA GLY A 109 -13.16 -15.31 11.37
C GLY A 109 -14.03 -14.43 10.48
N ILE A 110 -14.19 -14.86 9.24
CA ILE A 110 -15.03 -14.22 8.24
C ILE A 110 -15.89 -15.27 7.57
N ALA A 111 -17.20 -15.10 7.65
CA ALA A 111 -18.17 -15.86 6.91
C ALA A 111 -18.72 -15.02 5.76
N MET A 112 -18.77 -15.63 4.58
CA MET A 112 -19.48 -15.09 3.41
C MET A 112 -20.84 -15.77 3.31
N LEU A 113 -21.89 -14.97 3.16
CA LEU A 113 -23.28 -15.41 3.08
C LEU A 113 -23.93 -14.85 1.83
N ASP A 114 -24.82 -15.61 1.22
CA ASP A 114 -25.66 -15.09 0.14
C ASP A 114 -26.51 -13.93 0.70
N PRO A 115 -26.49 -12.74 0.08
CA PRO A 115 -27.14 -11.57 0.64
C PRO A 115 -28.67 -11.65 0.61
N TYR A 116 -29.27 -12.55 -0.17
CA TYR A 116 -30.73 -12.68 -0.33
C TYR A 116 -31.30 -13.83 0.49
N SER A 117 -30.67 -15.00 0.43
CA SER A 117 -31.11 -16.22 1.10
C SER A 117 -30.46 -16.45 2.47
N ALA A 118 -29.42 -15.68 2.81
CA ALA A 118 -28.52 -15.92 3.94
C ALA A 118 -27.78 -17.27 3.88
N ALA A 119 -27.79 -17.96 2.73
CA ALA A 119 -27.13 -19.24 2.56
C ALA A 119 -25.61 -19.13 2.81
N PRO A 120 -25.00 -20.03 3.61
CA PRO A 120 -23.56 -20.03 3.83
C PRO A 120 -22.76 -20.27 2.54
N ARG A 121 -21.76 -19.43 2.28
CA ARG A 121 -20.92 -19.47 1.05
C ARG A 121 -19.49 -19.90 1.31
N GLY A 122 -18.93 -19.47 2.42
CA GLY A 122 -17.59 -19.87 2.85
C GLY A 122 -17.23 -19.25 4.19
N PHE A 123 -16.23 -19.84 4.84
CA PHE A 123 -15.64 -19.32 6.06
C PHE A 123 -14.13 -19.44 6.00
N PHE A 124 -13.44 -18.39 6.44
CA PHE A 124 -11.98 -18.36 6.52
C PHE A 124 -11.53 -17.47 7.68
N VAL A 125 -10.30 -17.70 8.15
CA VAL A 125 -9.66 -16.90 9.19
C VAL A 125 -8.82 -15.83 8.51
N TYR A 126 -9.17 -14.57 8.71
CA TYR A 126 -8.52 -13.44 8.03
C TYR A 126 -7.01 -13.38 8.31
N ASP A 127 -6.61 -13.55 9.57
CA ASP A 127 -5.22 -13.45 10.01
C ASP A 127 -4.30 -14.51 9.38
N ASP A 128 -4.85 -15.61 8.87
CA ASP A 128 -4.08 -16.66 8.20
C ASP A 128 -3.71 -16.28 6.75
N LEU A 129 -4.43 -15.33 6.16
CA LEU A 129 -4.25 -14.89 4.78
C LEU A 129 -2.94 -14.10 4.60
N TRP A 130 -2.30 -14.32 3.45
CA TRP A 130 -1.22 -13.47 2.92
C TRP A 130 -1.67 -12.03 2.75
N LEU A 131 -2.92 -11.80 2.33
CA LEU A 131 -3.49 -10.45 2.31
C LEU A 131 -3.42 -9.77 3.68
N ALA A 132 -3.80 -10.46 4.76
CA ALA A 132 -3.76 -9.88 6.10
C ALA A 132 -2.32 -9.55 6.53
N LYS A 133 -1.36 -10.44 6.23
CA LYS A 133 0.08 -10.21 6.48
C LYS A 133 0.60 -8.99 5.70
N ALA A 134 0.21 -8.85 4.42
CA ALA A 134 0.56 -7.69 3.60
C ALA A 134 -0.03 -6.39 4.14
N VAL A 135 -1.29 -6.42 4.61
CA VAL A 135 -1.96 -5.28 5.26
C VAL A 135 -1.25 -4.91 6.56
N ALA A 136 -0.91 -5.89 7.40
CA ALA A 136 -0.22 -5.67 8.67
C ALA A 136 1.20 -5.09 8.46
N LEU A 137 1.92 -5.55 7.44
CA LEU A 137 3.22 -5.00 7.06
C LEU A 137 3.10 -3.54 6.57
N HIS A 138 2.17 -3.27 5.65
CA HIS A 138 2.06 -1.93 5.04
C HIS A 138 1.54 -0.87 6.02
N ARG A 139 0.58 -1.24 6.88
CA ARG A 139 -0.09 -0.29 7.79
C ARG A 139 0.59 -0.14 9.15
N GLY A 140 1.47 -1.08 9.51
CA GLY A 140 2.08 -1.09 10.83
C GLY A 140 3.45 -1.75 10.94
N LEU A 141 4.10 -2.14 9.84
CA LEU A 141 5.39 -2.85 9.85
C LEU A 141 5.35 -4.14 10.69
N LEU A 142 4.21 -4.82 10.75
CA LEU A 142 3.95 -5.99 11.61
C LEU A 142 4.07 -5.71 13.12
N LEU A 143 4.15 -4.43 13.52
CA LEU A 143 4.16 -4.01 14.91
C LEU A 143 2.73 -3.89 15.46
N PRO A 144 2.56 -3.88 16.80
CA PRO A 144 1.29 -3.60 17.44
C PRO A 144 0.67 -2.29 16.95
N PRO A 145 -0.68 -2.18 16.81
CA PRO A 145 -1.33 -1.06 16.11
C PRO A 145 -0.90 0.35 16.54
N GLY A 146 -0.69 0.56 17.85
CA GLY A 146 -0.22 1.84 18.40
C GLY A 146 1.18 2.20 17.90
N ALA A 147 2.16 1.32 18.10
CA ALA A 147 3.54 1.56 17.68
C ALA A 147 3.71 1.52 16.15
N GLY A 148 3.03 0.59 15.48
CA GLY A 148 3.11 0.40 14.04
C GLY A 148 2.64 1.61 13.24
N SER A 149 1.50 2.19 13.64
CA SER A 149 0.98 3.40 12.97
C SER A 149 1.92 4.60 13.14
N VAL A 150 2.52 4.79 14.32
CA VAL A 150 3.56 5.80 14.56
C VAL A 150 4.75 5.57 13.63
N ALA A 151 5.28 4.34 13.61
CA ALA A 151 6.47 3.98 12.86
C ALA A 151 6.28 4.21 11.35
N VAL A 152 5.14 3.78 10.80
CA VAL A 152 4.80 4.02 9.39
C VAL A 152 4.66 5.51 9.09
N ALA A 153 4.02 6.30 9.96
CA ALA A 153 3.91 7.74 9.76
C ALA A 153 5.28 8.45 9.78
N LEU A 154 6.17 8.08 10.70
CA LEU A 154 7.54 8.59 10.75
C LEU A 154 8.35 8.19 9.50
N CYS A 155 8.20 6.94 9.03
CA CYS A 155 8.82 6.49 7.79
C CYS A 155 8.31 7.31 6.60
N GLY A 156 7.01 7.60 6.54
CA GLY A 156 6.43 8.46 5.51
C GLY A 156 6.98 9.89 5.56
N LEU A 157 7.12 10.50 6.74
CA LEU A 157 7.74 11.81 6.90
C LEU A 157 9.22 11.82 6.45
N ALA A 158 9.98 10.77 6.81
CA ALA A 158 11.36 10.62 6.37
C ALA A 158 11.46 10.43 4.85
N LEU A 159 10.53 9.68 4.24
CA LEU A 159 10.43 9.53 2.79
C LEU A 159 10.08 10.86 2.11
N LEU A 160 9.14 11.65 2.65
CA LEU A 160 8.83 13.00 2.15
C LEU A 160 10.06 13.92 2.19
N ALA A 161 10.82 13.90 3.28
CA ALA A 161 12.08 14.64 3.37
C ALA A 161 13.12 14.14 2.34
N SER A 162 13.17 12.83 2.09
CA SER A 162 14.01 12.24 1.05
C SER A 162 13.61 12.68 -0.35
N LEU A 163 12.31 12.70 -0.66
CA LEU A 163 11.77 13.16 -1.94
C LEU A 163 12.04 14.67 -2.14
N ALA A 164 11.82 15.49 -1.12
CA ALA A 164 12.09 16.93 -1.14
C ALA A 164 13.58 17.22 -1.37
N SER A 165 14.47 16.54 -0.64
CA SER A 165 15.91 16.65 -0.87
C SER A 165 16.32 16.13 -2.25
N GLY A 166 15.69 15.05 -2.73
CA GLY A 166 15.86 14.50 -4.07
C GLY A 166 15.54 15.51 -5.17
N ILE A 167 14.39 16.19 -5.09
CA ILE A 167 14.00 17.26 -6.01
C ILE A 167 15.08 18.34 -6.08
N TRP A 168 15.52 18.83 -4.92
CA TRP A 168 16.51 19.91 -4.85
C TRP A 168 17.88 19.50 -5.40
N LEU A 169 18.27 18.23 -5.20
CA LEU A 169 19.50 17.66 -5.72
C LEU A 169 19.44 17.37 -7.23
N TRP A 170 18.29 16.90 -7.71
CA TRP A 170 18.03 16.54 -9.10
C TRP A 170 17.88 17.78 -9.99
N TRP A 171 17.34 18.89 -9.45
CA TRP A 171 17.08 20.11 -10.22
C TRP A 171 18.32 20.57 -11.04
N PRO A 172 18.20 20.73 -12.36
CA PRO A 172 19.32 21.13 -13.21
C PRO A 172 19.75 22.56 -12.90
N ARG A 173 21.07 22.79 -12.71
CA ARG A 173 21.62 24.11 -12.35
C ARG A 173 21.44 25.15 -13.46
N LYS A 174 21.45 24.70 -14.72
CA LYS A 174 21.10 25.48 -15.90
C LYS A 174 19.81 24.87 -16.43
N ALA A 175 18.66 25.49 -16.13
CA ALA A 175 17.32 24.97 -16.44
C ALA A 175 16.99 25.08 -17.94
N SER A 176 17.83 24.52 -18.81
CA SER A 176 17.59 24.47 -20.25
C SER A 176 16.77 23.23 -20.64
N ALA A 177 16.01 23.31 -21.74
CA ALA A 177 15.24 22.18 -22.26
C ALA A 177 16.11 20.93 -22.49
N LYS A 178 17.35 21.11 -22.94
CA LYS A 178 18.33 20.02 -23.09
C LYS A 178 18.69 19.36 -21.77
N ALA A 179 18.86 20.14 -20.69
CA ALA A 179 19.18 19.62 -19.36
C ALA A 179 18.00 18.86 -18.75
N TRP A 180 16.77 19.38 -18.91
CA TRP A 180 15.54 18.69 -18.50
C TRP A 180 15.33 17.37 -19.26
N ARG A 181 15.49 17.38 -20.59
CA ARG A 181 15.39 16.16 -21.40
C ARG A 181 16.42 15.10 -20.99
N ALA A 182 17.65 15.51 -20.71
CA ALA A 182 18.68 14.59 -20.25
C ALA A 182 18.43 14.04 -18.82
N ALA A 183 17.74 14.80 -17.98
CA ALA A 183 17.41 14.42 -16.61
C ALA A 183 16.23 13.44 -16.53
N LEU A 184 15.23 13.61 -17.39
CA LEU A 184 14.05 12.74 -17.48
C LEU A 184 14.26 11.53 -18.40
N TRP A 185 15.09 11.67 -19.42
CA TRP A 185 15.36 10.60 -20.40
C TRP A 185 16.87 10.29 -20.45
N PRO A 186 17.38 9.57 -19.44
CA PRO A 186 18.79 9.22 -19.40
C PRO A 186 19.11 8.29 -20.58
N ARG A 187 20.19 8.58 -21.31
CA ARG A 187 20.70 7.65 -22.32
C ARG A 187 21.09 6.35 -21.63
N LEU A 188 20.55 5.22 -22.08
CA LEU A 188 20.97 3.90 -21.65
C LEU A 188 22.43 3.72 -22.07
N ARG A 189 23.34 3.85 -21.11
CA ARG A 189 24.76 3.51 -21.29
C ARG A 189 24.94 2.06 -20.85
N PRO A 190 25.97 1.36 -21.36
CA PRO A 190 26.38 0.07 -20.81
C PRO A 190 26.44 0.14 -19.28
N LEU A 191 25.99 -0.90 -18.57
CA LEU A 191 25.89 -0.95 -17.11
C LEU A 191 27.26 -1.06 -16.41
N GLN A 192 28.20 -0.18 -16.77
CA GLN A 192 29.55 -0.07 -16.23
C GLN A 192 29.66 1.18 -15.34
N GLY A 193 30.23 1.02 -14.14
CA GLY A 193 30.36 2.10 -13.15
C GLY A 193 29.02 2.62 -12.59
N ALA A 194 29.03 3.77 -11.91
CA ALA A 194 27.87 4.34 -11.20
C ALA A 194 27.02 5.32 -12.04
N ALA A 195 27.41 5.64 -13.26
CA ALA A 195 26.70 6.59 -14.13
C ALA A 195 25.32 6.11 -14.63
N PRO A 196 25.15 4.88 -15.16
CA PRO A 196 23.84 4.44 -15.65
C PRO A 196 22.81 4.29 -14.53
N TRP A 197 23.23 3.78 -13.36
CA TRP A 197 22.39 3.66 -12.17
C TRP A 197 21.88 5.01 -11.66
N ARG A 198 22.71 6.07 -11.74
CA ARG A 198 22.26 7.44 -11.47
C ARG A 198 21.19 7.90 -12.44
N GLY A 199 21.33 7.55 -13.72
CA GLY A 199 20.33 7.84 -14.73
C GLY A 199 18.99 7.20 -14.38
N LEU A 200 18.99 5.89 -14.13
CA LEU A 200 17.80 5.13 -13.74
C LEU A 200 17.16 5.64 -12.45
N HIS A 201 17.96 5.90 -11.42
CA HIS A 201 17.48 6.45 -10.16
C HIS A 201 16.80 7.81 -10.35
N ASN A 202 17.45 8.71 -11.09
CA ASN A 202 16.91 10.05 -11.36
C ASN A 202 15.65 9.99 -12.24
N ALA A 203 15.61 9.12 -13.25
CA ALA A 203 14.43 8.95 -14.09
C ALA A 203 13.28 8.38 -13.27
N GLY A 204 13.48 7.25 -12.57
CA GLY A 204 12.44 6.65 -11.73
C GLY A 204 11.90 7.64 -10.70
N ALA A 205 12.79 8.36 -10.00
CA ALA A 205 12.39 9.37 -9.02
C ALA A 205 11.67 10.56 -9.68
N GLY A 206 12.10 11.00 -10.87
CA GLY A 206 11.50 12.13 -11.57
C GLY A 206 10.12 11.81 -12.16
N TRP A 207 9.97 10.68 -12.86
CA TRP A 207 8.72 10.26 -13.49
C TRP A 207 7.62 9.93 -12.47
N LEU A 208 8.00 9.35 -11.32
CA LEU A 208 7.06 8.94 -10.29
C LEU A 208 7.03 9.90 -9.09
N LEU A 209 7.66 11.07 -9.19
CA LEU A 209 7.74 12.04 -8.10
C LEU A 209 6.37 12.42 -7.56
N LEU A 210 5.47 12.86 -8.45
CA LEU A 210 4.16 13.37 -8.06
C LEU A 210 3.29 12.24 -7.45
N PRO A 211 3.14 11.05 -8.08
CA PRO A 211 2.50 9.91 -7.44
C PRO A 211 3.10 9.56 -6.06
N LEU A 212 4.42 9.49 -5.94
CA LEU A 212 5.09 9.17 -4.68
C LEU A 212 4.81 10.21 -3.60
N LEU A 213 4.82 11.50 -3.94
CA LEU A 213 4.49 12.58 -2.99
C LEU A 213 3.05 12.46 -2.48
N VAL A 214 2.08 12.30 -3.39
CA VAL A 214 0.66 12.19 -3.03
C VAL A 214 0.41 10.94 -2.18
N ILE A 215 0.91 9.78 -2.61
CA ILE A 215 0.72 8.51 -1.89
C ILE A 215 1.40 8.55 -0.52
N THR A 216 2.62 9.11 -0.42
CA THR A 216 3.33 9.20 0.85
C THR A 216 2.63 10.17 1.80
N ALA A 217 2.24 11.37 1.33
CA ALA A 217 1.56 12.36 2.18
C ALA A 217 0.21 11.86 2.68
N THR A 218 -0.59 11.27 1.80
CA THR A 218 -1.87 10.63 2.17
C THR A 218 -1.66 9.44 3.11
N GLY A 219 -0.60 8.65 2.91
CA GLY A 219 -0.22 7.54 3.78
C GLY A 219 0.14 7.98 5.20
N VAL A 220 0.91 9.08 5.35
CA VAL A 220 1.22 9.68 6.67
C VAL A 220 -0.07 10.08 7.38
N TRP A 221 -0.97 10.75 6.68
CA TRP A 221 -2.27 11.14 7.24
C TRP A 221 -3.11 9.92 7.64
N LEU A 222 -3.19 8.90 6.78
CA LEU A 222 -3.97 7.68 7.05
C LEU A 222 -3.40 6.85 8.20
N ALA A 223 -2.09 6.90 8.41
CA ALA A 223 -1.43 6.25 9.53
C ALA A 223 -1.74 6.98 10.85
N ARG A 224 -1.70 8.32 10.86
CA ARG A 224 -1.92 9.16 12.06
C ARG A 224 -2.82 10.38 11.79
N PRO A 225 -4.15 10.19 11.63
CA PRO A 225 -5.08 11.30 11.43
C PRO A 225 -5.09 12.30 12.61
N ASP A 226 -4.81 11.81 13.81
CA ASP A 226 -4.78 12.58 15.05
C ASP A 226 -3.67 13.63 15.07
N TRP A 227 -2.56 13.41 14.36
CA TRP A 227 -1.50 14.42 14.19
C TRP A 227 -1.99 15.66 13.42
N PHE A 228 -3.10 15.53 12.71
CA PHE A 228 -3.72 16.58 11.90
C PHE A 228 -5.05 17.05 12.51
N GLY A 229 -5.29 16.76 13.80
CA GLY A 229 -6.53 17.13 14.50
C GLY A 229 -7.78 16.39 13.99
N ALA A 230 -7.60 15.32 13.21
CA ALA A 230 -8.70 14.55 12.64
C ALA A 230 -8.94 13.25 13.42
N SER A 231 -10.20 12.85 13.50
CA SER A 231 -10.57 11.53 14.05
C SER A 231 -10.54 10.45 12.97
N ALA A 232 -10.50 9.18 13.39
CA ALA A 232 -10.60 8.04 12.49
C ALA A 232 -11.92 7.97 11.69
N ARG A 233 -12.93 8.78 12.06
CA ARG A 233 -14.24 8.92 11.42
C ARG A 233 -14.37 10.20 10.56
N SER A 234 -13.27 10.92 10.31
CA SER A 234 -13.28 12.13 9.49
C SER A 234 -13.84 11.86 8.09
N SER A 235 -14.68 12.77 7.59
CA SER A 235 -15.32 12.70 6.27
C SER A 235 -14.33 12.72 5.11
N ILE A 236 -13.10 13.21 5.33
CA ILE A 236 -12.05 13.25 4.30
C ILE A 236 -11.30 11.91 4.16
N LYS A 237 -11.43 11.00 5.13
CA LYS A 237 -10.70 9.72 5.13
C LYS A 237 -10.98 8.88 3.87
N PRO A 238 -12.22 8.74 3.36
CA PRO A 238 -12.48 8.04 2.11
C PRO A 238 -11.76 8.68 0.91
N VAL A 239 -11.73 10.01 0.85
CA VAL A 239 -11.04 10.76 -0.21
C VAL A 239 -9.53 10.50 -0.16
N LEU A 240 -8.91 10.60 1.02
CA LEU A 240 -7.49 10.32 1.18
C LEU A 240 -7.15 8.85 0.94
N SER A 241 -8.03 7.92 1.30
CA SER A 241 -7.87 6.51 0.96
C SER A 241 -7.94 6.27 -0.56
N ALA A 242 -8.82 6.97 -1.27
CA ALA A 242 -8.93 6.89 -2.72
C ALA A 242 -7.72 7.52 -3.43
N LEU A 243 -7.19 8.64 -2.92
CA LEU A 243 -5.94 9.23 -3.38
C LEU A 243 -4.76 8.29 -3.14
N HIS A 244 -4.66 7.68 -1.96
CA HIS A 244 -3.55 6.80 -1.61
C HIS A 244 -3.51 5.52 -2.46
N GLY A 245 -4.66 4.88 -2.69
CA GLY A 245 -4.71 3.60 -3.40
C GLY A 245 -4.85 3.71 -4.92
N ALA A 246 -5.40 4.82 -5.42
CA ALA A 246 -5.76 4.96 -6.83
C ALA A 246 -5.62 6.39 -7.37
N LEU A 247 -5.01 7.32 -6.62
CA LEU A 247 -4.86 8.72 -7.02
C LEU A 247 -6.17 9.41 -7.47
N MET A 248 -7.33 8.86 -7.12
CA MET A 248 -8.65 9.22 -7.65
C MET A 248 -8.80 9.11 -9.19
N LEU A 249 -7.92 8.36 -9.87
CA LEU A 249 -7.92 8.18 -11.33
C LEU A 249 -8.39 6.77 -11.75
N GLY A 250 -9.09 6.05 -10.87
CA GLY A 250 -9.56 4.69 -11.14
C GLY A 250 -8.40 3.72 -11.44
N THR A 251 -8.56 2.89 -12.48
CA THR A 251 -7.58 1.87 -12.87
C THR A 251 -6.24 2.46 -13.32
N ALA A 252 -6.25 3.61 -14.00
CA ALA A 252 -5.02 4.31 -14.38
C ALA A 252 -4.24 4.75 -13.14
N GLY A 253 -4.93 5.25 -12.13
CA GLY A 253 -4.30 5.63 -10.88
C GLY A 253 -3.84 4.45 -10.01
N GLN A 254 -4.53 3.30 -10.09
CA GLN A 254 -4.05 2.05 -9.49
C GLN A 254 -2.74 1.59 -10.15
N ALA A 255 -2.62 1.68 -11.47
CA ALA A 255 -1.38 1.37 -12.18
C ALA A 255 -0.23 2.31 -11.78
N LEU A 256 -0.52 3.60 -11.61
CA LEU A 256 0.45 4.58 -11.10
C LEU A 256 0.85 4.30 -9.64
N ALA A 257 -0.11 3.92 -8.78
CA ALA A 257 0.17 3.56 -7.39
C ALA A 257 1.02 2.28 -7.31
N LEU A 258 0.74 1.28 -8.15
CA LEU A 258 1.55 0.07 -8.30
C LEU A 258 2.98 0.42 -8.74
N ALA A 259 3.12 1.24 -9.78
CA ALA A 259 4.42 1.69 -10.27
C ALA A 259 5.19 2.46 -9.19
N ALA A 260 4.53 3.36 -8.45
CA ALA A 260 5.13 4.09 -7.33
C ALA A 260 5.57 3.17 -6.19
N GLY A 261 4.76 2.17 -5.83
CA GLY A 261 5.11 1.16 -4.84
C GLY A 261 6.35 0.35 -5.22
N LEU A 262 6.41 -0.12 -6.47
CA LEU A 262 7.57 -0.85 -7.01
C LEU A 262 8.80 0.03 -7.22
N ALA A 263 8.62 1.34 -7.40
CA ALA A 263 9.73 2.27 -7.55
C ALA A 263 10.56 2.41 -6.27
N LEU A 264 9.98 2.27 -5.07
CA LEU A 264 10.75 2.38 -3.83
C LEU A 264 11.84 1.30 -3.69
N PRO A 265 11.55 -0.01 -3.88
CA PRO A 265 12.58 -1.04 -4.00
C PRO A 265 13.63 -0.75 -5.08
N LEU A 266 13.21 -0.30 -6.27
CA LEU A 266 14.13 0.00 -7.37
C LEU A 266 15.04 1.20 -7.06
N LEU A 267 14.50 2.25 -6.45
CA LEU A 267 15.25 3.43 -6.02
C LEU A 267 16.27 3.07 -4.93
N TYR A 268 15.89 2.22 -3.98
CA TYR A 268 16.81 1.70 -2.98
C TYR A 268 17.92 0.86 -3.62
N ALA A 269 17.58 -0.10 -4.47
CA ALA A 269 18.56 -0.96 -5.15
C ALA A 269 19.53 -0.16 -6.03
N THR A 270 19.01 0.76 -6.85
CA THR A 270 19.85 1.64 -7.69
C THR A 270 20.77 2.52 -6.84
N GLY A 271 20.27 3.07 -5.73
CA GLY A 271 21.06 3.85 -4.78
C GLY A 271 22.17 3.05 -4.09
N LEU A 272 21.86 1.82 -3.65
CA LEU A 272 22.81 0.90 -3.03
C LEU A 272 23.92 0.51 -4.01
N VAL A 273 23.56 0.14 -5.25
CA VAL A 273 24.53 -0.19 -6.30
C VAL A 273 25.43 1.01 -6.62
N MET A 274 24.86 2.22 -6.71
CA MET A 274 25.66 3.44 -6.89
C MET A 274 26.67 3.66 -5.77
N TRP A 275 26.28 3.40 -4.52
CA TRP A 275 27.15 3.54 -3.36
C TRP A 275 28.27 2.49 -3.37
N LEU A 276 27.94 1.22 -3.59
CA LEU A 276 28.91 0.11 -3.68
C LEU A 276 29.93 0.34 -4.79
N ARG A 277 29.47 0.71 -5.99
CA ARG A 277 30.36 0.94 -7.15
C ARG A 277 31.30 2.12 -6.95
N ARG A 278 30.86 3.18 -6.25
CA ARG A 278 31.76 4.30 -5.92
C ARG A 278 32.85 3.92 -4.91
N ARG A 279 32.57 2.99 -4.00
CA ARG A 279 33.58 2.45 -3.07
C ARG A 279 34.52 1.45 -3.73
N GLY A 280 34.01 0.62 -4.65
CA GLY A 280 34.83 -0.30 -5.44
C GLY A 280 35.84 0.42 -6.35
N LEU A 281 35.43 1.54 -6.95
CA LEU A 281 36.31 2.42 -7.74
C LEU A 281 37.34 3.21 -6.90
N SER A 282 37.26 3.14 -5.56
CA SER A 282 38.26 3.74 -4.66
C SER A 282 39.36 2.75 -4.26
N LYS A 283 39.28 1.48 -4.71
CA LYS A 283 40.24 0.41 -4.41
C LYS A 283 41.14 0.02 -5.58
N THR A 284 41.17 0.83 -6.64
CA THR A 284 42.03 0.70 -7.82
C THR A 284 42.60 2.07 -8.15
#